data_AF-A0A9X1MMZ6-F1
#
_entry.id   AF-A0A9X1MMZ6-F1
#
_cell.length_a   1.000
_cell.length_b   1.000
_cell.length_c   1.000
_cell.angle_alpha   90.00
_cell.angle_beta   90.00
_cell.angle_gamma   90.00
#
_symmetry.space_group_name_H-M   'P 1'
#
loop_
_entity.id
_entity.type
_entity.pdbx_description
1 polymer ?
#
loop_
_entity_poly.entity_id
_entity_poly.type
_entity_poly.pdbx_seq_one_letter_code
_entity_poly.pdbx_strand_id
1 'polypeptide(L)'
;MRAPAPKTAPAVEQRPPAKPLERLVWLDAARLLAMGMVALQHLITICDLEPPRVLLGLDPGQIGVAMFFAISGLLAAGGRYGNPINWLSKRLSRIYVPYWIAVAGVLSANYIVQYKPAPLSLVIAEFAGVVGWTHRGDIVGIYFWFVSLLLFCYLLAAVVKFDRRVLPVMIVGSIAWLWWDLGFASNTLAFLTGLSLGQLGKRPSPKLTLAIALLAAVLTLAVNPGFACVTIAGLTILTTAIPFSLHEHAEAIIAKLSELSYHFYLVHVPFYLAADKLFPNRIGLVFLLGTTGAAVGAVALYVMETYVRKGIATLYPSGRPAQTA
;
A
#
# COMPACT_ATOMS: atom_id res chain seq x y z
N MET A 1 16.00 -8.27 66.29
CA MET A 1 16.12 -7.50 65.02
C MET A 1 14.81 -7.62 64.27
N ARG A 2 14.06 -6.53 64.06
CA ARG A 2 12.79 -6.55 63.31
C ARG A 2 13.11 -6.60 61.81
N ALA A 3 12.52 -7.56 61.10
CA ALA A 3 12.62 -7.63 59.65
C ALA A 3 12.01 -6.35 59.02
N PRO A 4 12.67 -5.72 58.03
CA PRO A 4 12.15 -4.54 57.37
C PRO A 4 10.83 -4.88 56.66
N ALA A 5 9.84 -4.00 56.81
CA ALA A 5 8.54 -4.17 56.18
C ALA A 5 8.68 -4.26 54.65
N PRO A 6 7.94 -5.15 53.98
CA PRO A 6 7.98 -5.28 52.54
C PRO A 6 7.61 -3.96 51.87
N LYS A 7 8.53 -3.45 51.04
CA LYS A 7 8.32 -2.26 50.21
C LYS A 7 7.16 -2.55 49.26
N THR A 8 5.99 -1.95 49.49
CA THR A 8 4.87 -1.99 48.56
C THR A 8 5.35 -1.52 47.19
N ALA A 9 5.28 -2.40 46.20
CA ALA A 9 5.63 -2.05 44.83
C ALA A 9 4.78 -0.85 44.39
N PRO A 10 5.36 0.16 43.74
CA PRO A 10 4.60 1.31 43.25
C PRO A 10 3.49 0.78 42.35
N ALA A 11 2.25 1.19 42.64
CA ALA A 11 1.10 0.85 41.83
C ALA A 11 1.43 1.16 40.37
N VAL A 12 1.32 0.14 39.50
CA VAL A 12 1.51 0.30 38.06
C VAL A 12 0.45 1.29 37.60
N GLU A 13 0.86 2.53 37.39
CA GLU A 13 -0.01 3.60 36.91
C GLU A 13 -0.57 3.15 35.56
N GLN A 14 -1.85 2.74 35.56
CA GLN A 14 -2.53 2.30 34.36
C GLN A 14 -2.67 3.52 33.45
N ARG A 15 -1.75 3.66 32.49
CA ARG A 15 -1.84 4.70 31.47
C ARG A 15 -3.21 4.60 30.81
N PRO A 16 -4.00 5.69 30.77
CA PRO A 16 -5.31 5.66 30.14
C PRO A 16 -5.16 5.16 28.69
N PRO A 17 -6.11 4.35 28.20
CA PRO A 17 -6.05 3.81 26.86
C PRO A 17 -5.90 4.97 25.87
N ALA A 18 -4.90 4.87 24.99
CA ALA A 18 -4.66 5.90 23.99
C ALA A 18 -5.94 6.07 23.16
N LYS A 19 -6.46 7.30 23.08
CA LYS A 19 -7.62 7.61 22.24
C LYS A 19 -7.36 7.08 20.81
N PRO A 20 -8.31 6.34 20.21
CA PRO A 20 -8.16 5.87 18.84
C PRO A 20 -7.83 7.07 17.95
N LEU A 21 -6.80 6.94 17.12
CA LEU A 21 -6.45 7.98 16.16
C LEU A 21 -7.71 8.28 15.34
N GLU A 22 -8.16 9.52 15.42
CA GLU A 22 -9.28 10.03 14.64
C GLU A 22 -9.06 9.62 13.18
N ARG A 23 -9.99 8.83 12.66
CA ARG A 23 -9.89 8.25 11.32
C ARG A 23 -9.89 9.41 10.34
N LEU A 24 -8.77 9.61 9.66
CA LEU A 24 -8.61 10.70 8.71
C LEU A 24 -9.31 10.32 7.40
N VAL A 25 -10.58 10.72 7.23
CA VAL A 25 -11.41 10.40 6.06
C VAL A 25 -10.73 10.77 4.74
N TRP A 26 -9.99 11.88 4.72
CA TRP A 26 -9.26 12.32 3.53
C TRP A 26 -8.18 11.30 3.10
N LEU A 27 -7.57 10.54 4.02
CA LEU A 27 -6.63 9.46 3.66
C LEU A 27 -7.34 8.34 2.92
N ASP A 28 -8.54 7.99 3.37
CA ASP A 28 -9.34 6.96 2.75
C ASP A 28 -9.79 7.42 1.35
N ALA A 29 -10.20 8.68 1.19
CA ALA A 29 -10.48 9.28 -0.12
C ALA A 29 -9.25 9.29 -1.05
N ALA A 30 -8.08 9.69 -0.53
CA ALA A 30 -6.83 9.71 -1.31
C ALA A 30 -6.39 8.30 -1.73
N ARG A 31 -6.60 7.27 -0.90
CA ARG A 31 -6.36 5.87 -1.28
C ARG A 31 -7.32 5.40 -2.37
N LEU A 32 -8.60 5.78 -2.30
CA LEU A 32 -9.58 5.45 -3.34
C LEU A 32 -9.23 6.12 -4.66
N LEU A 33 -8.81 7.38 -4.63
CA LEU A 33 -8.34 8.10 -5.80
C LEU A 33 -7.10 7.41 -6.40
N ALA A 34 -6.11 7.08 -5.57
CA ALA A 34 -4.91 6.35 -5.97
C ALA A 34 -5.26 5.02 -6.66
N MET A 35 -6.16 4.23 -6.06
CA MET A 35 -6.64 2.99 -6.66
C MET A 35 -7.37 3.22 -7.99
N GLY A 36 -8.26 4.21 -8.04
CA GLY A 36 -9.00 4.56 -9.25
C GLY A 36 -8.08 4.94 -10.41
N MET A 37 -7.03 5.72 -10.15
CA MET A 37 -6.04 6.09 -11.16
C MET A 37 -5.25 4.89 -11.68
N VAL A 38 -4.84 3.96 -10.82
CA VAL A 38 -4.17 2.71 -11.24
C VAL A 38 -5.11 1.83 -12.07
N ALA A 39 -6.34 1.65 -11.61
CA ALA A 39 -7.33 0.85 -12.33
C ALA A 39 -7.65 1.46 -13.71
N LEU A 40 -7.76 2.79 -13.79
CA LEU A 40 -7.98 3.51 -15.04
C LEU A 40 -6.81 3.32 -16.01
N GLN A 41 -5.56 3.42 -15.55
CA GLN A 41 -4.40 3.19 -16.41
C GLN A 41 -4.37 1.75 -16.93
N HIS A 42 -4.59 0.74 -16.08
CA HIS A 42 -4.65 -0.64 -16.55
C HIS A 42 -5.77 -0.85 -17.56
N LEU A 43 -6.96 -0.28 -17.35
CA LEU A 43 -8.05 -0.34 -18.31
C LEU A 43 -7.65 0.23 -19.67
N ILE A 44 -7.07 1.42 -19.70
CA ILE A 44 -6.61 2.08 -20.93
C ILE A 44 -5.60 1.19 -21.66
N THR A 45 -4.60 0.68 -20.95
CA THR A 45 -3.57 -0.19 -21.53
C THR A 45 -4.10 -1.54 -21.98
N ILE A 46 -5.07 -2.15 -21.28
CA ILE A 46 -5.71 -3.41 -21.68
C ILE A 46 -6.52 -3.23 -22.97
N CYS A 47 -7.13 -2.06 -23.16
CA CYS A 47 -7.86 -1.74 -24.40
C CYS A 47 -6.93 -1.27 -25.54
N ASP A 48 -5.63 -1.57 -25.46
CA ASP A 48 -4.59 -1.16 -26.42
C ASP A 48 -4.53 0.35 -26.70
N LEU A 49 -4.89 1.18 -25.72
CA LEU A 49 -4.77 2.63 -25.80
C LEU A 49 -3.51 3.12 -25.08
N GLU A 50 -2.92 4.20 -25.59
CA GLU A 50 -1.80 4.86 -24.94
C GLU A 50 -2.31 5.69 -23.74
N PRO A 51 -1.80 5.45 -22.52
CA PRO A 51 -2.18 6.26 -21.37
C PRO A 51 -1.64 7.69 -21.52
N PRO A 52 -2.48 8.71 -21.28
CA PRO A 52 -2.05 10.09 -21.40
C PRO A 52 -0.98 10.42 -20.35
N ARG A 53 0.06 11.14 -20.74
CA ARG A 53 0.99 11.76 -19.79
C ARG A 53 0.36 13.03 -19.25
N VAL A 54 0.09 13.09 -17.95
CA VAL A 54 -0.71 14.16 -17.35
C VAL A 54 0.18 15.17 -16.62
N LEU A 55 0.78 14.75 -15.51
CA LEU A 55 1.49 15.66 -14.60
C LEU A 55 2.97 15.27 -14.53
N LEU A 56 3.85 16.21 -14.89
CA LEU A 56 5.31 15.99 -14.92
C LEU A 56 5.74 14.77 -15.76
N GLY A 57 4.99 14.47 -16.82
CA GLY A 57 5.24 13.32 -17.69
C GLY A 57 4.78 11.98 -17.13
N LEU A 58 4.15 11.94 -15.95
CA LEU A 58 3.60 10.71 -15.36
C LEU A 58 2.22 10.38 -15.96
N ASP A 59 1.97 9.09 -16.17
CA ASP A 59 0.64 8.57 -16.46
C ASP A 59 -0.21 8.46 -15.16
N PRO A 60 -1.55 8.30 -15.26
CA PRO A 60 -2.41 8.17 -14.08
C PRO A 60 -2.01 7.03 -13.15
N GLY A 61 -1.57 5.89 -13.70
CA GLY A 61 -1.17 4.74 -12.90
C GLY A 61 0.04 5.04 -12.04
N GLN A 62 1.05 5.68 -12.62
CA GLN A 62 2.24 6.14 -11.88
C GLN A 62 1.90 7.15 -10.79
N ILE A 63 1.00 8.09 -11.06
CA ILE A 63 0.50 9.05 -10.04
C ILE A 63 -0.19 8.27 -8.91
N GLY A 64 -1.11 7.36 -9.23
CA GLY A 64 -1.83 6.56 -8.24
C GLY A 64 -0.90 5.69 -7.39
N VAL A 65 0.10 5.05 -7.99
CA VAL A 65 1.11 4.27 -7.26
C VAL A 65 1.92 5.18 -6.31
N ALA A 66 2.40 6.33 -6.79
CA ALA A 66 3.15 7.29 -5.95
C ALA A 66 2.31 7.81 -4.78
N MET A 67 1.04 8.15 -5.01
CA MET A 67 0.08 8.53 -3.95
C MET A 67 -0.06 7.41 -2.90
N PHE A 68 -0.25 6.17 -3.36
CA PHE A 68 -0.40 5.01 -2.47
C PHE A 68 0.84 4.79 -1.60
N PHE A 69 2.04 4.85 -2.19
CA PHE A 69 3.30 4.68 -1.47
C PHE A 69 3.53 5.83 -0.49
N ALA A 70 3.23 7.07 -0.87
CA ALA A 70 3.31 8.23 0.04
C ALA A 70 2.40 8.07 1.27
N ILE A 71 1.14 7.68 1.06
CA ILE A 71 0.18 7.41 2.13
C ILE A 71 0.67 6.25 3.02
N SER A 72 1.17 5.18 2.40
CA SER A 72 1.69 4.02 3.13
C SER A 72 2.90 4.38 4.00
N GLY A 73 3.82 5.20 3.49
CA GLY A 73 4.96 5.73 4.24
C GLY A 73 4.53 6.61 5.41
N LEU A 74 3.59 7.54 5.17
CA LEU A 74 3.03 8.42 6.21
C LEU A 74 2.42 7.60 7.36
N LEU A 75 1.65 6.56 7.04
CA LEU A 75 1.04 5.66 8.02
C LEU A 75 2.03 4.74 8.71
N ALA A 76 3.11 4.37 8.01
CA ALA A 76 4.19 3.58 8.59
C ALA A 76 4.99 4.38 9.63
N ALA A 77 5.08 5.70 9.50
CA ALA A 77 5.65 6.58 10.53
C ALA A 77 4.84 6.56 11.84
N GLY A 78 3.54 6.27 11.76
CA GLY A 78 2.65 6.10 12.91
C GLY A 78 3.05 4.95 13.84
N GLY A 79 2.69 5.07 15.12
CA GLY A 79 2.98 4.05 16.14
C GLY A 79 4.45 4.10 16.61
N ARG A 80 4.87 5.25 17.16
CA ARG A 80 6.25 5.51 17.64
C ARG A 80 6.75 4.54 18.73
N TYR A 81 5.86 3.79 19.38
CA TYR A 81 6.17 2.92 20.50
C TYR A 81 5.65 1.51 20.20
N GLY A 82 6.54 0.61 19.79
CA GLY A 82 6.21 -0.78 19.52
C GLY A 82 7.39 -1.54 18.95
N ASN A 83 7.46 -2.84 19.22
CA ASN A 83 8.45 -3.73 18.64
C ASN A 83 8.34 -3.71 17.09
N PRO A 84 9.41 -3.32 16.35
CA PRO A 84 9.37 -3.23 14.88
C PRO A 84 8.99 -4.54 14.18
N ILE A 85 9.41 -5.69 14.73
CA ILE A 85 9.10 -7.02 14.19
C ILE A 85 7.60 -7.30 14.32
N ASN A 86 7.01 -7.01 15.48
CA ASN A 86 5.58 -7.19 15.69
C ASN A 86 4.76 -6.24 14.79
N TRP A 87 5.25 -5.02 14.56
CA TRP A 87 4.64 -4.11 13.61
C TRP A 87 4.71 -4.66 12.18
N LEU A 88 5.87 -5.14 11.74
CA LEU A 88 6.05 -5.70 10.40
C LEU A 88 5.18 -6.95 10.21
N SER A 89 5.20 -7.89 11.15
CA SER A 89 4.37 -9.10 11.12
C SER A 89 2.87 -8.79 11.00
N LYS A 90 2.36 -7.78 11.73
CA LYS A 90 0.97 -7.31 11.61
C LYS A 90 0.67 -6.73 10.22
N ARG A 91 1.63 -6.04 9.60
CA ARG A 91 1.46 -5.51 8.23
C ARG A 91 1.50 -6.61 7.20
N LEU A 92 2.49 -7.51 7.29
CA LEU A 92 2.66 -8.64 6.38
C LEU A 92 1.44 -9.57 6.42
N SER A 93 0.96 -9.95 7.60
CA SER A 93 -0.24 -10.79 7.73
C SER A 93 -1.51 -10.14 7.17
N ARG A 94 -1.61 -8.81 7.16
CA ARG A 94 -2.72 -8.09 6.52
C ARG A 94 -2.66 -8.16 4.99
N ILE A 95 -1.45 -8.14 4.43
CA ILE A 95 -1.21 -8.12 2.98
C ILE A 95 -1.27 -9.54 2.41
N TYR A 96 -0.53 -10.48 3.01
CA TYR A 96 -0.32 -11.81 2.45
C TYR A 96 -1.57 -12.67 2.37
N VAL A 97 -2.47 -12.61 3.35
CA VAL A 97 -3.66 -13.49 3.34
C VAL A 97 -4.56 -13.25 2.11
N PRO A 98 -5.08 -12.04 1.86
CA PRO A 98 -5.85 -11.79 0.65
C PRO A 98 -5.00 -11.91 -0.62
N TYR A 99 -3.70 -11.56 -0.57
CA TYR A 99 -2.78 -11.73 -1.70
C TYR A 99 -2.66 -13.19 -2.14
N TRP A 100 -2.45 -14.12 -1.20
CA TRP A 100 -2.32 -15.55 -1.51
C TRP A 100 -3.59 -16.13 -2.10
N ILE A 101 -4.76 -15.72 -1.61
CA ILE A 101 -6.04 -16.15 -2.19
C ILE A 101 -6.15 -15.64 -3.63
N ALA A 102 -5.80 -14.37 -3.88
CA ALA A 102 -5.82 -13.79 -5.23
C ALA A 102 -4.81 -14.46 -6.18
N VAL A 103 -3.55 -14.63 -5.75
CA VAL A 103 -2.49 -15.31 -6.53
C VAL A 103 -2.90 -16.75 -6.84
N ALA A 104 -3.43 -17.49 -5.87
CA ALA A 104 -3.93 -18.84 -6.09
C ALA A 104 -5.05 -18.85 -7.15
N GLY A 105 -6.00 -17.90 -7.07
CA GLY A 105 -7.05 -17.74 -8.08
C GLY A 105 -6.50 -17.45 -9.48
N VAL A 106 -5.56 -16.50 -9.60
CA VAL A 106 -4.95 -16.10 -10.88
C VAL A 106 -4.13 -17.23 -11.49
N LEU A 107 -3.29 -17.91 -10.69
CA LEU A 107 -2.50 -19.05 -11.15
C LEU A 107 -3.39 -20.24 -11.56
N SER A 108 -4.48 -20.49 -10.82
CA SER A 108 -5.46 -21.53 -11.20
C SER A 108 -6.13 -21.18 -12.52
N ALA A 109 -6.57 -19.94 -12.70
CA ALA A 109 -7.16 -19.48 -13.95
C ALA A 109 -6.16 -19.57 -15.13
N ASN A 110 -4.92 -19.16 -14.91
CA ASN A 110 -3.84 -19.28 -15.89
C ASN A 110 -3.57 -20.75 -16.26
N TYR A 111 -3.61 -21.67 -15.29
CA TYR A 111 -3.46 -23.10 -15.53
C TYR A 111 -4.65 -23.66 -16.34
N ILE A 112 -5.88 -23.25 -16.06
CA ILE A 112 -7.06 -23.72 -16.80
C ILE A 112 -7.06 -23.19 -18.24
N VAL A 113 -6.72 -21.91 -18.43
CA VAL A 113 -6.76 -21.24 -19.74
C VAL A 113 -5.47 -21.45 -20.55
N GLN A 114 -4.41 -21.97 -19.93
CA GLN A 114 -3.08 -22.14 -20.54
C GLN A 114 -2.54 -20.83 -21.13
N TYR A 115 -2.75 -19.71 -20.43
CA TYR A 115 -2.41 -18.37 -20.94
C TYR A 115 -0.89 -18.14 -21.01
N LYS A 116 -0.15 -18.47 -19.95
CA LYS A 116 1.31 -18.36 -19.88
C LYS A 116 1.93 -19.54 -19.13
N PRO A 117 3.08 -20.08 -19.55
CA PRO A 117 3.80 -21.08 -18.78
C PRO A 117 4.20 -20.51 -17.41
N ALA A 118 3.90 -21.25 -16.34
CA ALA A 118 4.21 -20.87 -14.97
C ALA A 118 5.16 -21.91 -14.35
N PRO A 119 6.49 -21.80 -14.57
CA PRO A 119 7.44 -22.71 -13.94
C PRO A 119 7.34 -22.60 -12.41
N LEU A 120 7.71 -23.68 -11.70
CA LEU A 120 7.60 -23.74 -10.24
C LEU A 120 8.33 -22.58 -9.54
N SER A 121 9.47 -22.12 -10.08
CA SER A 121 10.20 -20.96 -9.55
C SER A 121 9.38 -19.67 -9.60
N LEU A 122 8.63 -19.45 -10.67
CA LEU A 122 7.74 -18.29 -10.83
C LEU A 122 6.58 -18.39 -9.85
N VAL A 123 5.95 -19.56 -9.72
CA VAL A 123 4.85 -19.80 -8.77
C VAL A 123 5.31 -19.48 -7.34
N ILE A 124 6.47 -19.99 -6.93
CA ILE A 124 7.05 -19.71 -5.61
C ILE A 124 7.33 -18.21 -5.45
N ALA A 125 7.89 -17.56 -6.47
CA ALA A 125 8.18 -16.12 -6.43
C ALA A 125 6.92 -15.26 -6.34
N GLU A 126 5.82 -15.66 -7.00
CA GLU A 126 4.51 -15.01 -6.87
C GLU A 126 3.95 -15.22 -5.47
N PHE A 127 3.89 -16.43 -4.91
CA PHE A 127 3.40 -16.62 -3.53
C PHE A 127 4.25 -15.89 -2.48
N ALA A 128 5.57 -15.82 -2.68
CA ALA A 128 6.48 -15.08 -1.81
C ALA A 128 6.38 -13.55 -1.99
N GLY A 129 5.68 -13.07 -3.01
CA GLY A 129 5.57 -11.65 -3.31
C GLY A 129 6.91 -11.02 -3.72
N VAL A 130 7.86 -11.79 -4.27
CA VAL A 130 9.19 -11.28 -4.73
C VAL A 130 9.34 -11.31 -6.24
N VAL A 131 8.25 -11.55 -6.96
CA VAL A 131 8.25 -11.71 -8.42
C VAL A 131 8.74 -10.46 -9.17
N GLY A 132 8.46 -9.26 -8.65
CA GLY A 132 8.94 -8.01 -9.24
C GLY A 132 10.48 -7.84 -9.25
N TRP A 133 11.19 -8.65 -8.47
CA TRP A 133 12.65 -8.66 -8.39
C TRP A 133 13.28 -9.81 -9.18
N THR A 134 12.58 -10.94 -9.29
CA THR A 134 13.15 -12.21 -9.75
C THR A 134 12.77 -12.57 -11.17
N HIS A 135 11.56 -12.21 -11.62
CA HIS A 135 11.01 -12.61 -12.92
C HIS A 135 10.37 -11.41 -13.63
N ARG A 136 11.12 -10.30 -13.76
CA ARG A 136 10.63 -9.09 -14.44
C ARG A 136 10.24 -9.41 -15.89
N GLY A 137 9.04 -8.99 -16.29
CA GLY A 137 8.47 -9.28 -17.62
C GLY A 137 7.80 -10.65 -17.72
N ASP A 138 8.14 -11.60 -16.85
CA ASP A 138 7.62 -12.97 -16.90
C ASP A 138 6.51 -13.31 -15.91
N ILE A 139 6.01 -12.29 -15.22
CA ILE A 139 4.91 -12.39 -14.25
C ILE A 139 3.59 -12.81 -14.92
N VAL A 140 2.79 -13.69 -14.30
CA VAL A 140 1.45 -14.06 -14.80
C VAL A 140 0.49 -12.89 -14.58
N GLY A 141 0.43 -12.36 -13.37
CA GLY A 141 -0.29 -11.13 -13.05
C GLY A 141 0.67 -9.95 -12.97
N ILE A 142 0.92 -9.23 -14.08
CA ILE A 142 1.93 -8.17 -14.12
C ILE A 142 1.85 -7.21 -12.93
N TYR A 143 0.63 -6.80 -12.56
CA TYR A 143 0.34 -5.92 -11.42
C TYR A 143 0.83 -6.42 -10.05
N PHE A 144 1.17 -7.71 -9.88
CA PHE A 144 1.75 -8.22 -8.64
C PHE A 144 3.15 -7.68 -8.33
N TRP A 145 3.86 -7.08 -9.30
CA TRP A 145 5.15 -6.41 -9.05
C TRP A 145 5.04 -5.35 -7.93
N PHE A 146 3.88 -4.70 -7.83
CA PHE A 146 3.59 -3.70 -6.80
C PHE A 146 3.66 -4.29 -5.39
N VAL A 147 3.20 -5.53 -5.19
CA VAL A 147 3.27 -6.20 -3.89
C VAL A 147 4.73 -6.41 -3.48
N SER A 148 5.61 -6.78 -4.43
CA SER A 148 7.05 -6.90 -4.17
C SER A 148 7.68 -5.60 -3.71
N LEU A 149 7.33 -4.49 -4.36
CA LEU A 149 7.82 -3.18 -3.93
C LEU A 149 7.23 -2.75 -2.59
N LEU A 150 5.95 -3.03 -2.32
CA LEU A 150 5.30 -2.71 -1.06
C LEU A 150 5.91 -3.45 0.12
N LEU A 151 6.19 -4.75 -0.04
CA LEU A 151 6.87 -5.57 0.96
C LEU A 151 8.27 -5.03 1.26
N PHE A 152 9.01 -4.67 0.21
CA PHE A 152 10.32 -4.03 0.34
C PHE A 152 10.24 -2.70 1.11
N CYS A 153 9.31 -1.81 0.77
CA CYS A 153 9.12 -0.54 1.47
C CYS A 153 8.75 -0.73 2.95
N TYR A 154 7.92 -1.72 3.28
CA TYR A 154 7.62 -2.02 4.69
C TYR A 154 8.81 -2.61 5.45
N LEU A 155 9.69 -3.36 4.79
CA LEU A 155 10.96 -3.78 5.38
C LEU A 155 11.85 -2.56 5.69
N LEU A 156 11.96 -1.60 4.76
CA LEU A 156 12.69 -0.35 5.00
C LEU A 156 12.10 0.41 6.20
N ALA A 157 10.78 0.55 6.27
CA ALA A 157 10.12 1.19 7.42
C ALA A 157 10.38 0.45 8.74
N ALA A 158 10.46 -0.88 8.73
CA ALA A 158 10.82 -1.65 9.92
C ALA A 158 12.27 -1.36 10.36
N VAL A 159 13.21 -1.30 9.41
CA VAL A 159 14.61 -0.92 9.67
C VAL A 159 14.71 0.50 10.23
N VAL A 160 13.98 1.46 9.67
CA VAL A 160 13.90 2.84 10.19
C VAL A 160 13.29 2.89 11.61
N LYS A 161 12.39 1.96 11.95
CA LYS A 161 11.85 1.83 13.31
C LYS A 161 12.87 1.22 14.28
N PHE A 162 13.82 0.42 13.82
CA PHE A 162 14.95 -0.04 14.64
C PHE A 162 15.95 1.10 14.89
N ASP A 163 16.35 1.81 13.83
CA ASP A 163 17.24 2.96 13.92
C ASP A 163 16.80 4.06 12.94
N ARG A 164 16.45 5.24 13.45
CA ARG A 164 16.02 6.36 12.62
C ARG A 164 17.15 7.00 11.82
N ARG A 165 18.40 6.82 12.26
CA ARG A 165 19.58 7.41 11.60
C ARG A 165 19.83 6.82 10.22
N VAL A 166 19.24 5.66 9.91
CA VAL A 166 19.33 5.03 8.59
C VAL A 166 18.43 5.70 7.54
N LEU A 167 17.43 6.50 7.95
CA LEU A 167 16.47 7.09 7.00
C LEU A 167 17.14 8.02 5.97
N PRO A 168 18.03 8.97 6.34
CA PRO A 168 18.78 9.75 5.36
C PRO A 168 19.60 8.89 4.40
N VAL A 169 20.23 7.81 4.89
CA VAL A 169 21.02 6.89 4.07
C VAL A 169 20.13 6.16 3.06
N MET A 170 18.93 5.73 3.46
CA MET A 170 17.96 5.11 2.56
C MET A 170 17.45 6.07 1.49
N ILE A 171 17.24 7.35 1.83
CA ILE A 171 16.86 8.38 0.86
C ILE A 171 17.97 8.58 -0.15
N VAL A 172 19.22 8.79 0.30
CA VAL A 172 20.38 8.95 -0.59
C VAL A 172 20.58 7.71 -1.47
N GLY A 173 20.48 6.51 -0.90
CA GLY A 173 20.55 5.26 -1.64
C GLY A 173 19.45 5.13 -2.69
N SER A 174 18.21 5.53 -2.36
CA SER A 174 17.09 5.51 -3.32
C SER A 174 17.23 6.58 -4.40
N ILE A 175 17.83 7.73 -4.10
CA ILE A 175 18.20 8.74 -5.10
C ILE A 175 19.23 8.13 -6.05
N ALA A 176 20.34 7.58 -5.55
CA ALA A 176 21.36 6.93 -6.37
C ALA A 176 20.78 5.78 -7.22
N TRP A 177 19.77 5.07 -6.71
CA TRP A 177 19.10 3.99 -7.42
C TRP A 177 18.27 4.47 -8.63
N LEU A 178 17.88 5.74 -8.72
CA LEU A 178 17.15 6.30 -9.87
C LEU A 178 17.87 6.09 -11.20
N TRP A 179 19.20 5.95 -11.19
CA TRP A 179 20.01 5.73 -12.39
C TRP A 179 20.04 4.28 -12.87
N TRP A 180 19.63 3.32 -12.04
CA TRP A 180 19.54 1.90 -12.42
C TRP A 180 18.10 1.44 -12.62
N ASP A 181 17.17 1.94 -11.82
CA ASP A 181 15.76 1.53 -11.88
C ASP A 181 14.83 2.68 -11.53
N LEU A 182 14.43 3.42 -12.56
CA LEU A 182 13.53 4.55 -12.42
C LEU A 182 12.19 4.17 -11.75
N GLY A 183 11.65 3.00 -12.08
CA GLY A 183 10.31 2.58 -11.62
C GLY A 183 10.28 2.25 -10.13
N PHE A 184 11.17 1.37 -9.66
CA PHE A 184 11.20 0.97 -8.25
C PHE A 184 11.75 2.09 -7.35
N ALA A 185 12.79 2.81 -7.81
CA ALA A 185 13.42 3.85 -7.01
C ALA A 185 12.50 5.07 -6.79
N SER A 186 11.78 5.53 -7.83
CA SER A 186 10.88 6.68 -7.72
C SER A 186 9.72 6.44 -6.74
N ASN A 187 9.13 5.24 -6.78
CA ASN A 187 8.06 4.84 -5.87
C ASN A 187 8.57 4.58 -4.44
N THR A 188 9.80 4.06 -4.29
CA THR A 188 10.48 3.97 -2.99
C THR A 188 10.70 5.37 -2.41
N LEU A 189 11.12 6.34 -3.22
CA LEU A 189 11.26 7.73 -2.79
C LEU A 189 9.92 8.33 -2.35
N ALA A 190 8.83 8.10 -3.09
CA ALA A 190 7.50 8.54 -2.66
C ALA A 190 7.11 7.98 -1.27
N PHE A 191 7.41 6.70 -1.03
CA PHE A 191 7.23 6.08 0.28
C PHE A 191 8.09 6.74 1.37
N LEU A 192 9.38 6.93 1.11
CA LEU A 192 10.32 7.53 2.06
C LEU A 192 9.99 9.01 2.35
N THR A 193 9.44 9.74 1.38
CA THR A 193 8.91 11.10 1.57
C THR A 193 7.73 11.08 2.54
N GLY A 194 6.78 10.16 2.36
CA GLY A 194 5.69 9.92 3.31
C GLY A 194 6.17 9.59 4.71
N LEU A 195 7.11 8.65 4.80
CA LEU A 195 7.71 8.22 6.06
C LEU A 195 8.42 9.38 6.78
N SER A 196 9.20 10.17 6.06
CA SER A 196 9.94 11.32 6.60
C SER A 196 9.00 12.39 7.13
N LEU A 197 7.99 12.78 6.35
CA LEU A 197 7.00 13.79 6.76
C LEU A 197 6.16 13.32 7.96
N GLY A 198 5.80 12.04 8.00
CA GLY A 198 5.09 11.45 9.14
C GLY A 198 5.92 11.38 10.43
N GLN A 199 7.25 11.34 10.34
CA GLN A 199 8.11 11.36 11.53
C GLN A 199 8.17 12.74 12.19
N LEU A 200 7.95 13.82 11.45
CA LEU A 200 8.01 15.20 11.95
C LEU A 200 6.88 15.55 12.93
N GLY A 201 5.79 14.79 12.98
CA GLY A 201 4.69 15.03 13.92
C GLY A 201 3.36 14.50 13.42
N LYS A 202 2.28 14.81 14.15
CA LYS A 202 0.91 14.39 13.79
C LYS A 202 0.42 15.04 12.49
N ARG A 203 0.88 16.26 12.18
CA ARG A 203 0.60 16.99 10.94
C ARG A 203 1.88 17.65 10.46
N PRO A 204 2.41 17.30 9.28
CA PRO A 204 3.58 17.97 8.74
C PRO A 204 3.26 19.45 8.47
N SER A 205 4.27 20.32 8.59
CA SER A 205 4.10 21.75 8.28
C SER A 205 3.75 21.91 6.80
N PRO A 206 2.62 22.54 6.43
CA PRO A 206 2.21 22.71 5.04
C PRO A 206 3.27 23.44 4.21
N LYS A 207 3.96 24.42 4.82
CA LYS A 207 5.05 25.18 4.18
C LYS A 207 6.24 24.28 3.82
N LEU A 208 6.63 23.39 4.75
CA LEU A 208 7.73 22.46 4.52
C LEU A 208 7.36 21.43 3.45
N THR A 209 6.14 20.87 3.53
CA THR A 209 5.64 19.90 2.54
C THR A 209 5.57 20.51 1.15
N LEU A 210 5.08 21.75 1.03
CA LEU A 210 5.06 22.50 -0.23
C LEU A 210 6.48 22.77 -0.74
N ALA A 211 7.41 23.18 0.12
CA ALA A 211 8.81 23.42 -0.27
C ALA A 211 9.46 22.14 -0.81
N ILE A 212 9.24 20.99 -0.17
CA ILE A 212 9.73 19.68 -0.66
C ILE A 212 9.11 19.34 -2.02
N ALA A 213 7.80 19.53 -2.19
CA ALA A 213 7.12 19.25 -3.46
C ALA A 213 7.64 20.14 -4.59
N LEU A 214 7.84 21.44 -4.34
CA LEU A 214 8.37 22.38 -5.32
C LEU A 214 9.83 22.07 -5.67
N LEU A 215 10.67 21.77 -4.68
CA LEU A 215 12.05 21.37 -4.91
C LEU A 215 12.11 20.09 -5.76
N ALA A 216 11.29 19.09 -5.44
CA ALA A 216 11.20 17.85 -6.21
C ALA A 216 10.72 18.10 -7.65
N ALA A 217 9.79 19.01 -7.87
CA ALA A 217 9.34 19.38 -9.21
C ALA A 217 10.48 20.01 -10.03
N VAL A 218 11.29 20.87 -9.42
CA VAL A 218 12.50 21.43 -10.06
C VAL A 218 13.50 20.32 -10.38
N LEU A 219 13.79 19.42 -9.43
CA LEU A 219 14.70 18.29 -9.66
C LEU A 219 14.19 17.30 -10.72
N THR A 220 12.88 17.19 -10.88
CA THR A 220 12.25 16.38 -11.94
C THR A 220 12.64 16.89 -13.32
N LEU A 221 12.64 18.21 -13.49
CA LEU A 221 12.98 18.87 -14.76
C LEU A 221 14.49 18.97 -14.97
N ALA A 222 15.26 19.19 -13.90
CA ALA A 222 16.68 19.50 -13.98
C ALA A 222 17.62 18.29 -13.85
N VAL A 223 17.20 17.21 -13.17
CA VAL A 223 18.10 16.12 -12.78
C VAL A 223 17.60 14.75 -13.24
N ASN A 224 16.41 14.34 -12.81
CA ASN A 224 15.89 13.00 -13.13
C ASN A 224 14.35 12.97 -13.03
N PRO A 225 13.62 12.41 -14.01
CA PRO A 225 12.16 12.38 -14.01
C PRO A 225 11.55 11.62 -12.83
N GLY A 226 12.31 10.74 -12.16
CA GLY A 226 11.83 9.98 -11.00
C GLY A 226 11.50 10.82 -9.78
N PHE A 227 11.99 12.07 -9.71
CA PHE A 227 11.57 13.02 -8.68
C PHE A 227 10.10 13.45 -8.81
N ALA A 228 9.43 13.19 -9.95
CA ALA A 228 8.01 13.47 -10.10
C ALA A 228 7.18 12.76 -9.03
N CYS A 229 7.53 11.51 -8.70
CA CYS A 229 6.86 10.75 -7.64
C CYS A 229 7.02 11.39 -6.25
N VAL A 230 8.14 12.07 -5.99
CA VAL A 230 8.35 12.84 -4.75
C VAL A 230 7.45 14.08 -4.72
N THR A 231 7.28 14.75 -5.87
CA THR A 231 6.32 15.86 -6.00
C THR A 231 4.89 15.38 -5.71
N ILE A 232 4.45 14.29 -6.34
CA ILE A 232 3.13 13.69 -6.10
C ILE A 232 2.98 13.30 -4.62
N ALA A 233 4.00 12.69 -4.01
CA ALA A 233 3.98 12.34 -2.61
C ALA A 233 3.79 13.58 -1.72
N GLY A 234 4.54 14.65 -1.97
CA GLY A 234 4.44 15.92 -1.27
C GLY A 234 3.04 16.53 -1.39
N LEU A 235 2.49 16.62 -2.62
CA LEU A 235 1.15 17.15 -2.86
C LEU A 235 0.06 16.30 -2.19
N THR A 236 0.19 14.98 -2.25
CA THR A 236 -0.74 14.05 -1.58
C THR A 236 -0.75 14.29 -0.08
N ILE A 237 0.42 14.47 0.54
CA ILE A 237 0.54 14.74 1.97
C ILE A 237 0.11 16.17 2.31
N LEU A 238 0.24 17.12 1.39
CA LEU A 238 -0.26 18.48 1.60
C LEU A 238 -1.79 18.50 1.77
N THR A 239 -2.51 17.55 1.16
CA THR A 239 -3.96 17.40 1.38
C THR A 239 -4.33 17.10 2.85
N THR A 240 -3.39 16.60 3.67
CA THR A 240 -3.57 16.46 5.14
C THR A 240 -3.90 17.78 5.83
N ALA A 241 -3.49 18.90 5.24
CA ALA A 241 -3.62 20.23 5.82
C ALA A 241 -4.97 20.89 5.49
N ILE A 242 -5.70 20.36 4.50
CA ILE A 242 -7.00 20.88 4.10
C ILE A 242 -8.03 20.36 5.10
N PRO A 243 -8.73 21.23 5.84
CA PRO A 243 -9.83 20.81 6.69
C PRO A 243 -10.93 20.25 5.78
N PHE A 244 -11.11 18.94 5.82
CA PHE A 244 -12.10 18.23 5.02
C PHE A 244 -13.09 17.59 5.97
N SER A 245 -14.33 18.07 5.96
CA SER A 245 -15.46 17.46 6.66
C SER A 245 -16.50 17.06 5.63
N LEU A 246 -16.89 15.80 5.64
CA LEU A 246 -18.03 15.33 4.85
C LEU A 246 -19.22 15.07 5.78
N HIS A 247 -20.37 14.85 5.19
CA HIS A 247 -21.50 14.33 5.95
C HIS A 247 -21.17 12.93 6.49
N GLU A 248 -21.57 12.61 7.73
CA GLU A 248 -21.21 11.35 8.43
C GLU A 248 -21.47 10.10 7.58
N HIS A 249 -22.57 10.10 6.82
CA HIS A 249 -22.90 8.98 5.93
C HIS A 249 -21.88 8.81 4.79
N ALA A 250 -21.42 9.90 4.18
CA ALA A 250 -20.40 9.85 3.13
C ALA A 250 -19.04 9.43 3.70
N GLU A 251 -18.69 9.86 4.91
CA GLU A 251 -17.48 9.41 5.61
C GLU A 251 -17.49 7.90 5.82
N ALA A 252 -18.60 7.34 6.28
CA ALA A 252 -18.77 5.90 6.48
C ALA A 252 -18.65 5.11 5.16
N ILE A 253 -19.21 5.62 4.07
CA ILE A 253 -19.10 5.00 2.74
C ILE A 253 -17.65 5.01 2.26
N ILE A 254 -16.97 6.16 2.29
CA ILE A 254 -15.57 6.29 1.86
C ILE A 254 -14.66 5.39 2.69
N ALA A 255 -14.89 5.37 4.00
CA ALA A 255 -14.23 4.49 4.93
C ALA A 255 -14.37 3.02 4.52
N LYS A 256 -15.59 2.58 4.21
CA LYS A 256 -15.86 1.20 3.83
C LYS A 256 -15.27 0.84 2.48
N LEU A 257 -15.38 1.71 1.49
CA LEU A 257 -14.78 1.52 0.17
C LEU A 257 -13.24 1.46 0.28
N SER A 258 -12.63 2.30 1.11
CA SER A 258 -11.17 2.26 1.32
C SER A 258 -10.70 0.99 2.03
N GLU A 259 -11.57 0.30 2.78
CA GLU A 259 -11.22 -1.01 3.34
C GLU A 259 -11.15 -2.10 2.26
N LEU A 260 -11.98 -1.98 1.22
CA LEU A 260 -12.04 -2.90 0.08
C LEU A 260 -11.07 -2.56 -1.06
N SER A 261 -10.41 -1.39 -1.01
CA SER A 261 -9.55 -0.94 -2.11
C SER A 261 -8.38 -1.90 -2.40
N TYR A 262 -7.83 -2.55 -1.38
CA TYR A 262 -6.77 -3.54 -1.57
C TYR A 262 -7.31 -4.84 -2.21
N HIS A 263 -8.50 -5.29 -1.84
CA HIS A 263 -9.14 -6.45 -2.48
C HIS A 263 -9.45 -6.16 -3.94
N PHE A 264 -9.97 -4.96 -4.23
CA PHE A 264 -10.20 -4.49 -5.58
C PHE A 264 -8.89 -4.42 -6.38
N TYR A 265 -7.82 -3.89 -5.78
CA TYR A 265 -6.48 -3.89 -6.38
C TYR A 265 -6.04 -5.29 -6.83
N LEU A 266 -6.25 -6.30 -6.00
CA LEU A 266 -5.79 -7.65 -6.29
C LEU A 266 -6.55 -8.34 -7.43
N VAL A 267 -7.75 -7.90 -7.77
CA VAL A 267 -8.62 -8.62 -8.72
C VAL A 267 -8.99 -7.82 -9.96
N HIS A 268 -8.82 -6.50 -9.99
CA HIS A 268 -9.36 -5.67 -11.09
C HIS A 268 -8.81 -6.01 -12.47
N VAL A 269 -7.52 -6.31 -12.60
CA VAL A 269 -6.90 -6.62 -13.90
C VAL A 269 -7.48 -7.89 -14.54
N PRO A 270 -7.58 -9.05 -13.85
CA PRO A 270 -8.26 -10.23 -14.38
C PRO A 270 -9.68 -9.95 -14.90
N PHE A 271 -10.45 -9.12 -14.20
CA PHE A 271 -11.81 -8.77 -14.64
C PHE A 271 -11.81 -7.83 -15.85
N TYR A 272 -10.89 -6.86 -15.93
CA TYR A 272 -10.73 -6.03 -17.14
C TYR A 272 -10.32 -6.87 -18.35
N LEU A 273 -9.34 -7.78 -18.20
CA LEU A 273 -8.93 -8.69 -19.26
C LEU A 273 -10.07 -9.60 -19.73
N ALA A 274 -10.85 -10.15 -18.80
CA ALA A 274 -12.00 -10.97 -19.13
C ALA A 274 -13.08 -10.18 -19.88
N ALA A 275 -13.35 -8.94 -19.46
CA ALA A 275 -14.32 -8.06 -20.11
C ALA A 275 -13.86 -7.62 -21.51
N ASP A 276 -12.59 -7.27 -21.69
CA ASP A 276 -12.02 -6.92 -22.99
C ASP A 276 -12.08 -8.09 -23.98
N LYS A 277 -11.75 -9.31 -23.52
CA LYS A 277 -11.87 -10.51 -24.36
C LYS A 277 -13.30 -10.78 -24.85
N LEU A 278 -14.32 -10.39 -24.08
CA LEU A 278 -15.73 -10.53 -24.46
C LEU A 278 -16.22 -9.36 -25.32
N PHE A 279 -15.69 -8.16 -25.12
CA PHE A 279 -16.13 -6.93 -25.78
C PHE A 279 -14.94 -6.10 -26.30
N PRO A 280 -14.17 -6.64 -27.26
CA PRO A 280 -12.96 -5.98 -27.74
C PRO A 280 -13.29 -4.63 -28.38
N ASN A 281 -12.41 -3.64 -28.20
CA ASN A 281 -12.57 -2.26 -28.71
C ASN A 281 -13.77 -1.49 -28.14
N ARG A 282 -14.40 -1.96 -27.06
CA ARG A 282 -15.55 -1.29 -26.42
C ARG A 282 -15.20 -0.84 -25.01
N ILE A 283 -14.29 0.13 -24.88
CA ILE A 283 -13.78 0.63 -23.58
C ILE A 283 -14.88 0.92 -22.55
N GLY A 284 -16.03 1.47 -22.97
CA GLY A 284 -17.15 1.74 -22.06
C GLY A 284 -17.77 0.47 -21.45
N LEU A 285 -17.89 -0.61 -22.24
CA LEU A 285 -18.36 -1.91 -21.75
C LEU A 285 -17.29 -2.61 -20.90
N VAL A 286 -16.02 -2.55 -21.32
CA VAL A 286 -14.90 -3.11 -20.55
C VAL A 286 -14.79 -2.43 -19.18
N PHE A 287 -14.92 -1.11 -19.12
CA PHE A 287 -14.98 -0.36 -17.88
C PHE A 287 -16.16 -0.80 -17.02
N LEU A 288 -17.39 -0.71 -17.55
CA LEU A 288 -18.59 -1.00 -16.77
C LEU A 288 -18.59 -2.43 -16.22
N LEU A 289 -18.39 -3.42 -17.09
CA LEU A 289 -18.44 -4.83 -16.73
C LEU A 289 -17.22 -5.24 -15.91
N GLY A 290 -16.03 -4.79 -16.29
CA GLY A 290 -14.81 -5.11 -15.57
C GLY A 290 -14.75 -4.47 -14.19
N THR A 291 -15.17 -3.22 -14.02
CA THR A 291 -15.23 -2.56 -12.70
C THR A 291 -16.32 -3.20 -11.83
N THR A 292 -17.48 -3.53 -12.39
CA THR A 292 -18.54 -4.25 -11.66
C THR A 292 -18.06 -5.64 -11.22
N GLY A 293 -17.44 -6.40 -12.12
CA GLY A 293 -16.86 -7.71 -11.82
C GLY A 293 -15.77 -7.61 -10.76
N ALA A 294 -14.87 -6.62 -10.87
CA ALA A 294 -13.82 -6.37 -9.89
C ALA A 294 -14.37 -5.99 -8.51
N ALA A 295 -15.45 -5.21 -8.44
CA ALA A 295 -16.10 -4.86 -7.18
C ALA A 295 -16.73 -6.10 -6.51
N VAL A 296 -17.43 -6.93 -7.27
CA VAL A 296 -17.99 -8.21 -6.76
C VAL A 296 -16.86 -9.14 -6.32
N GLY A 297 -15.80 -9.28 -7.14
CA GLY A 297 -14.62 -10.07 -6.81
C GLY A 297 -13.91 -9.58 -5.55
N ALA A 298 -13.83 -8.26 -5.34
CA ALA A 298 -13.25 -7.68 -4.14
C ALA A 298 -14.05 -8.05 -2.88
N VAL A 299 -15.38 -8.00 -2.95
CA VAL A 299 -16.26 -8.42 -1.85
C VAL A 299 -16.11 -9.92 -1.57
N ALA A 300 -16.09 -10.75 -2.62
CA ALA A 300 -15.88 -12.19 -2.47
C ALA A 300 -14.52 -12.51 -1.81
N LEU A 301 -13.45 -11.86 -2.26
CA LEU A 301 -12.11 -11.99 -1.69
C LEU A 301 -12.06 -11.56 -0.22
N TYR A 302 -12.75 -10.47 0.13
CA TYR A 302 -12.87 -9.99 1.51
C TYR A 302 -13.58 -11.00 2.42
N VAL A 303 -14.68 -11.59 1.93
CA VAL A 303 -15.41 -12.64 2.65
C VAL A 303 -14.51 -13.87 2.84
N MET A 304 -13.84 -14.34 1.79
CA MET A 304 -12.90 -15.48 1.88
C MET A 304 -11.77 -15.22 2.88
N GLU A 305 -11.14 -14.03 2.83
CA GLU A 305 -10.12 -13.63 3.80
C GLU A 305 -10.67 -13.70 5.23
N THR A 306 -11.88 -13.20 5.45
CA THR A 306 -12.53 -13.20 6.77
C THR A 306 -12.70 -14.62 7.31
N TYR A 307 -13.14 -15.56 6.47
CA TYR A 307 -13.25 -16.98 6.86
C TYR A 307 -11.90 -17.62 7.13
N VAL A 308 -10.90 -17.39 6.28
CA VAL A 308 -9.53 -17.91 6.47
C VAL A 308 -8.94 -17.40 7.78
N ARG A 309 -9.09 -16.12 8.09
CA ARG A 309 -8.61 -15.54 9.36
C ARG A 309 -9.32 -16.14 10.57
N LYS A 310 -10.64 -16.35 10.51
CA LYS A 310 -11.39 -17.02 11.57
C LYS A 310 -10.90 -18.45 11.78
N GLY A 311 -10.68 -19.21 10.70
CA GLY A 311 -10.13 -20.56 10.74
C GLY A 311 -8.73 -20.62 11.38
N ILE A 312 -7.82 -19.72 10.99
CA ILE A 312 -6.49 -19.62 11.60
C ILE A 312 -6.59 -19.30 13.10
N ALA A 313 -7.48 -18.38 13.49
CA ALA A 313 -7.69 -18.00 14.88
C ALA A 313 -8.25 -19.15 15.73
N THR A 314 -9.08 -20.04 15.15
CA THR A 314 -9.57 -21.24 15.85
C THR A 314 -8.49 -22.31 16.04
N LEU A 315 -7.54 -22.44 15.10
CA LEU A 315 -6.44 -23.40 15.19
C LEU A 315 -5.34 -22.96 16.16
N TYR A 316 -5.12 -21.65 16.26
CA TYR A 316 -4.17 -21.04 17.18
C TYR A 316 -4.93 -20.10 18.11
N PRO A 317 -5.67 -20.63 19.11
CA PRO A 317 -6.25 -19.80 20.14
C PRO A 317 -5.09 -19.08 20.80
N SER A 318 -4.90 -17.81 20.46
CA SER A 318 -3.88 -16.97 21.08
C SER A 318 -4.12 -17.07 22.57
N GLY A 319 -3.26 -17.81 23.27
CA GLY A 319 -3.35 -17.99 24.70
C GLY A 319 -3.31 -16.59 25.27
N ARG A 320 -4.48 -16.04 25.62
CA ARG A 320 -4.53 -14.84 26.41
C ARG A 320 -3.72 -15.22 27.64
N PRO A 321 -2.60 -14.54 27.95
CA PRO A 321 -2.03 -14.72 29.26
C PRO A 321 -3.20 -14.46 30.22
N ALA A 322 -3.54 -15.48 31.00
CA ALA A 322 -4.52 -15.33 32.05
C ALA A 322 -4.05 -14.11 32.83
N GLN A 323 -4.80 -13.01 32.75
CA GLN A 323 -4.66 -11.93 33.69
C GLN A 323 -5.18 -12.52 34.99
N THR A 324 -4.33 -13.28 35.68
CA THR A 324 -4.56 -13.73 37.05
C THR A 324 -4.66 -12.45 37.86
N ALA A 325 -5.87 -12.21 38.35
CA ALA A 325 -6.22 -11.17 39.30
C ALA A 325 -5.39 -11.27 40.58
#